data_AF-A0A3P8K642-F1
#
_entry.id   AF-A0A3P8K642-F1
#
_cell.length_a   1.000
_cell.length_b   1.000
_cell.length_c   1.000
_cell.angle_alpha   90.00
_cell.angle_beta   90.00
_cell.angle_gamma   90.00
#
_symmetry.space_group_name_H-M   'P 1'
#
loop_
_entity.id
_entity.type
_entity.pdbx_description
1 polymer ?
#
loop_
_entity_poly.entity_id
_entity_poly.type
_entity_poly.pdbx_seq_one_letter_code
_entity_poly.pdbx_strand_id
1 'polypeptide(L)' 'MVQVLQTLAALRQQNLVVASDVSGTLSLHLHNVPWQQALRSVVDSAGLAFSQQGTILYVHTLAWKKAAAGAA' A
#
# COMPACT_ATOMS: atom_id res chain seq x y z
N MET A 1 9.64 -2.37 4.05
CA MET A 1 8.72 -2.00 2.94
C MET A 1 7.91 -0.74 3.23
N VAL A 2 7.56 -0.45 4.49
CA VAL A 2 6.81 0.77 4.87
C VAL A 2 7.43 2.04 4.24
N GLN A 3 8.76 2.14 4.27
CA GLN A 3 9.52 3.19 3.59
C GLN A 3 9.19 3.32 2.10
N VAL A 4 9.02 2.21 1.37
CA VAL A 4 8.69 2.22 -0.06
C VAL A 4 7.29 2.80 -0.29
N LEU A 5 6.31 2.38 0.51
CA LEU A 5 4.95 2.92 0.44
C LEU A 5 4.94 4.42 0.78
N GLN A 6 5.68 4.84 1.80
CA GLN A 6 5.82 6.25 2.18
C GLN A 6 6.45 7.08 1.07
N THR A 7 7.54 6.61 0.45
CA THR A 7 8.17 7.27 -0.69
C THR A 7 7.18 7.42 -1.85
N LEU A 8 6.44 6.36 -2.17
CA LEU A 8 5.42 6.43 -3.22
C LEU A 8 4.33 7.45 -2.89
N ALA A 9 3.80 7.48 -1.66
CA ALA A 9 2.79 8.46 -1.27
C ALA A 9 3.33 9.90 -1.34
N ALA A 10 4.58 10.12 -0.90
CA ALA A 10 5.23 11.43 -0.92
C ALA A 10 5.40 11.98 -2.35
N LEU A 11 5.75 11.12 -3.33
CA LEU A 11 5.88 11.51 -4.74
C LEU A 11 4.60 12.13 -5.34
N ARG A 12 3.44 11.84 -4.76
CA ARG A 12 2.14 12.38 -5.18
C ARG A 12 1.43 13.20 -4.11
N GLN A 13 2.14 13.57 -3.04
CA GLN A 13 1.62 14.34 -1.92
C GLN A 13 0.33 13.72 -1.34
N GLN A 14 0.27 12.39 -1.24
CA GLN A 14 -0.88 11.69 -0.69
C GLN A 14 -0.71 11.43 0.80
N ASN A 15 -1.82 11.52 1.54
CA ASN A 15 -1.87 11.10 2.94
C ASN A 15 -1.89 9.57 3.00
N LEU A 16 -1.02 8.98 3.80
CA LEU A 16 -0.85 7.53 3.89
C LEU A 16 -0.91 7.07 5.34
N VAL A 17 -1.77 6.09 5.61
CA VAL A 17 -1.82 5.32 6.85
C VAL A 17 -1.46 3.88 6.52
N VAL A 18 -0.44 3.34 7.19
CA VAL A 18 0.00 1.95 7.06
C VAL A 18 -0.30 1.23 8.36
N ALA A 19 -1.03 0.13 8.29
CA ALA A 19 -1.37 -0.66 9.46
C ALA A 19 -0.13 -1.32 10.09
N SER A 20 -0.16 -1.55 11.41
CA SER A 20 0.97 -2.07 12.18
C SER A 20 1.37 -3.50 11.80
N ASP A 21 0.47 -4.27 11.20
CA ASP A 21 0.71 -5.64 10.71
C ASP A 21 1.50 -5.68 9.39
N VAL A 22 1.72 -4.53 8.73
CA VAL A 22 2.52 -4.44 7.50
C VAL A 22 4.00 -4.49 7.86
N SER A 23 4.63 -5.66 7.62
CA SER A 23 6.03 -5.92 7.96
C SER A 23 6.79 -6.59 6.81
N GLY A 24 8.12 -6.47 6.77
CA GLY A 24 8.98 -7.09 5.75
C GLY A 24 9.77 -6.09 4.88
N THR A 25 10.57 -6.63 3.96
CA THR A 25 11.48 -5.88 3.08
C THR A 25 11.11 -6.10 1.62
N LEU A 26 11.04 -5.02 0.85
CA LEU A 26 10.78 -5.05 -0.58
C LEU A 26 11.78 -4.09 -1.24
N SER A 27 12.49 -4.58 -2.25
CA SER A 27 13.33 -3.76 -3.12
C SER A 27 12.51 -3.30 -4.32
N LEU A 28 12.64 -2.03 -4.68
CA LEU A 28 11.87 -1.44 -5.77
C LEU A 28 12.81 -0.67 -6.70
N HIS A 29 12.67 -0.90 -8.01
CA HIS A 29 13.31 -0.10 -9.04
C HIS A 29 12.25 0.25 -10.09
N LEU A 30 11.95 1.55 -10.24
CA LEU A 30 10.91 2.04 -11.14
C LEU A 30 11.52 2.97 -12.18
N HIS A 31 11.09 2.81 -13.43
CA HIS A 31 11.49 3.70 -14.52
C HIS A 31 10.28 3.99 -15.41
N ASN A 32 9.91 5.27 -15.52
CA ASN A 32 8.79 5.73 -16.35
C ASN A 32 7.45 5.00 -16.10
N VAL A 33 7.19 4.59 -14.85
CA VAL A 33 5.97 3.88 -14.45
C VAL A 33 4.94 4.87 -13.87
N PRO A 34 3.67 4.85 -14.32
CA PRO A 34 2.61 5.62 -13.69
C PRO A 34 2.50 5.31 -12.20
N TRP A 35 2.35 6.34 -11.37
CA TRP A 35 2.37 6.17 -9.92
C TRP A 35 1.34 5.15 -9.39
N GLN A 36 0.11 5.16 -9.92
CA GLN A 36 -0.93 4.20 -9.51
C GLN A 36 -0.52 2.76 -9.80
N GLN A 37 0.15 2.53 -10.93
CA GLN A 37 0.66 1.23 -11.32
C GLN A 37 1.80 0.80 -10.39
N ALA A 38 2.71 1.72 -10.05
CA ALA A 38 3.79 1.45 -9.10
C ALA A 38 3.26 1.08 -7.70
N LEU A 39 2.30 1.85 -7.18
CA LEU A 39 1.66 1.54 -5.89
C LEU A 39 0.98 0.17 -5.93
N ARG A 40 0.25 -0.12 -7.00
CA ARG A 40 -0.42 -1.41 -7.17
C ARG A 40 0.57 -2.57 -7.23
N SER A 41 1.66 -2.45 -7.97
CA SER A 41 2.72 -3.47 -8.02
C SER A 41 3.33 -3.73 -6.65
N VAL A 42 3.62 -2.70 -5.86
CA VAL A 42 4.15 -2.87 -4.49
C VAL A 42 3.16 -3.59 -3.59
N VAL A 43 1.89 -3.18 -3.62
CA VAL A 43 0.83 -3.76 -2.79
C VAL A 43 0.58 -5.23 -3.16
N ASP A 44 0.49 -5.53 -4.46
CA ASP A 44 0.23 -6.89 -4.96
C ASP A 44 1.42 -7.83 -4.66
N SER A 45 2.67 -7.37 -4.89
CA SER A 45 3.87 -8.18 -4.60
C SER A 45 4.07 -8.48 -3.11
N ALA A 46 3.59 -7.61 -2.23
CA ALA A 46 3.73 -7.76 -0.78
C ALA A 46 2.52 -8.44 -0.11
N GLY A 47 1.52 -8.89 -0.88
CA GLY A 47 0.31 -9.49 -0.31
C GLY A 47 -0.52 -8.49 0.53
N LEU A 48 -0.48 -7.22 0.15
CA LEU A 48 -1.20 -6.14 0.80
C LEU A 48 -2.47 -5.78 0.02
N ALA A 49 -3.30 -4.97 0.63
CA ALA A 49 -4.38 -4.26 -0.02
C ALA A 49 -4.34 -2.80 0.39
N PHE A 50 -4.75 -1.92 -0.51
CA PHE A 50 -5.02 -0.53 -0.17
C PHE A 50 -6.50 -0.20 -0.36
N SER A 51 -6.97 0.79 0.39
CA SER A 51 -8.28 1.42 0.21
C SER A 51 -8.14 2.92 0.38
N GLN A 52 -8.95 3.69 -0.33
CA GLN A 52 -8.95 5.14 -0.24
C GLN A 52 -10.24 5.59 0.45
N GLN A 53 -10.10 6.41 1.49
CA GLN A 53 -11.23 7.07 2.15
C GLN A 53 -10.96 8.58 2.12
N GLY A 54 -11.74 9.30 1.30
CA GLY A 54 -11.47 10.70 1.01
C GLY A 54 -10.08 10.91 0.40
N THR A 55 -9.23 11.67 1.09
CA THR A 55 -7.86 12.00 0.67
C THR A 55 -6.78 11.09 1.27
N ILE A 56 -7.18 10.10 2.08
CA ILE A 56 -6.25 9.24 2.82
C ILE A 56 -6.24 7.84 2.19
N LEU A 57 -5.04 7.37 1.88
CA LEU A 57 -4.76 5.98 1.54
C LEU A 57 -4.52 5.17 2.80
N TYR A 58 -5.24 4.06 2.93
CA TYR A 58 -5.06 3.08 3.98
C TYR A 58 -4.47 1.81 3.39
N VAL A 59 -3.37 1.32 3.94
CA VAL A 59 -2.72 0.08 3.52
C VAL A 59 -2.78 -0.96 4.65
N HIS A 60 -3.28 -2.14 4.31
CA HIS A 60 -3.47 -3.29 5.20
C HIS A 60 -2.98 -4.57 4.53
N THR A 61 -2.83 -5.65 5.29
CA THR A 61 -2.60 -6.98 4.71
C THR A 61 -3.85 -7.53 4.03
N LEU A 62 -3.68 -8.36 2.99
CA LEU A 62 -4.81 -9.08 2.38
C LEU A 62 -5.51 -10.00 3.38
N ALA A 63 -4.76 -10.57 4.32
CA ALA A 63 -5.30 -11.42 5.39
C ALA A 63 -6.27 -10.63 6.27
N TRP A 64 -5.87 -9.44 6.74
CA TRP A 64 -6.75 -8.55 7.49
C TRP A 64 -8.01 -8.20 6.69
N LYS A 65 -7.85 -7.82 5.41
CA LYS A 65 -8.99 -7.41 4.58
C LYS A 65 -10.01 -8.54 4.41
N LYS A 66 -9.53 -9.78 4.23
CA LYS A 66 -10.40 -10.97 4.13
C LYS A 66 -11.12 -11.26 5.44
N ALA A 67 -10.43 -11.17 6.57
CA ALA A 67 -11.03 -11.36 7.88
C ALA A 67 -12.10 -10.29 8.18
N ALA A 68 -11.81 -9.02 7.87
CA ALA A 68 -12.75 -7.92 8.03
C ALA A 68 -13.99 -8.04 7.11
N ALA A 69 -13.81 -8.51 5.88
CA ALA A 69 -14.90 -8.71 4.93
C ALA A 69 -15.81 -9.92 5.25
N GLY A 70 -15.31 -10.92 5.98
CA GLY A 70 -16.11 -12.06 6.44
C GLY A 70 -16.86 -11.81 7.76
N ALA A 71 -16.65 -10.65 8.38
CA ALA A 71 -17.29 -10.25 9.64
C ALA A 71 -18.50 -9.31 9.43
N ALA A 72 -18.91 -9.08 8.18
CA ALA A 72 -20.08 -8.28 7.78
C ALA A 72 -21.13 -9.17 7.13
#